data_AF-A0AAU0TUM0-F1
#
_entry.id   AF-A0AAU0TUM0-F1
#
_cell.length_a   1.000
_cell.length_b   1.000
_cell.length_c   1.000
_cell.angle_alpha   90.00
_cell.angle_beta   90.00
_cell.angle_gamma   90.00
#
_symmetry.space_group_name_H-M   'P 1'
#
loop_
_entity.id
_entity.type
_entity.pdbx_description
1 polymer ?
#
loop_
_entity_poly.entity_id
_entity_poly.type
_entity_poly.pdbx_seq_one_letter_code
_entity_poly.pdbx_strand_id
1 'polypeptide(L)'
;MEKHDPNSCRVCLANRPKEMTPQQLAAREEMQKPFLAAIAQGEAHRQEVYRRVEEQKKRERASKVPVFLTIGVFFDGTCNNASNTAQGIMCGAHHPIQPQDLDASCKPYMADPDSSYGNDLSNVAKLYRLYHAPKRFEEAEVGEQSSFAYRKIYVDGIGTVAGEEDSKLGSSLGRGETGVAERVQSVFVAIGRHIRDIHKQDPNNEITHIIFDVFGFSRGAAAARHFATEVAKVRNGPLGVVLNSQKIAFSPKFMGQYKKHIRIGFIGLFDTVAATGGLSNLLNVSSSITPGLNIALPPSDFRHVVQLVARDECRDNFALNKVGPDHPEIIVPGVHSDVGGGYRAEADECVLITPMQALTVAENCDVKTTSIYYDALQAKMHMIAKGWPAEMLEIITPPSTELAIDPQDRQAPRQKRVFAGLQLKRTVRGELSRVYLRVMYTLAKQKKVRFIDIEEQRADYKLPKELQSLCDQFVAGEYSTTAAEEALLKLRYIHTSAHWNNPVTKRDGTGLKLFYFNAPTANGIRVQHPHAIKGER
;
A
#
# COMPACT_ATOMS: atom_id res chain seq x y z
N MET A 1 96.74 26.74 -40.09
CA MET A 1 95.84 27.89 -40.25
C MET A 1 95.47 28.39 -38.87
N GLU A 2 96.03 29.52 -38.47
CA GLU A 2 95.64 30.27 -37.27
C GLU A 2 94.15 30.58 -37.28
N LYS A 3 93.53 30.65 -36.09
CA LYS A 3 92.56 31.70 -35.74
C LYS A 3 92.29 31.78 -34.24
N HIS A 4 92.83 32.87 -33.68
CA HIS A 4 92.46 33.69 -32.53
C HIS A 4 91.41 33.27 -31.48
N ASP A 5 91.94 33.22 -30.26
CA ASP A 5 91.45 33.60 -28.91
C ASP A 5 90.09 34.34 -28.77
N PRO A 6 89.15 33.80 -27.96
CA PRO A 6 87.89 34.46 -27.61
C PRO A 6 87.95 35.45 -26.42
N ASN A 7 89.13 35.83 -25.90
CA ASN A 7 89.25 36.79 -24.79
C ASN A 7 89.07 38.28 -25.17
N SER A 8 88.01 38.60 -25.93
CA SER A 8 87.59 39.97 -26.20
C SER A 8 86.11 40.19 -25.83
N CYS A 9 85.78 40.05 -24.55
CA CYS A 9 84.62 40.76 -24.00
C CYS A 9 84.88 41.21 -22.57
N ARG A 10 85.37 42.45 -22.45
CA ARG A 10 85.69 43.14 -21.20
C ARG A 10 84.42 43.67 -20.50
N VAL A 11 83.34 42.88 -20.42
CA VAL A 11 82.07 43.27 -19.74
C VAL A 11 81.40 42.08 -19.03
N CYS A 12 82.17 41.13 -18.50
CA CYS A 12 81.67 40.13 -17.55
C CYS A 12 82.33 40.22 -16.17
N LEU A 13 82.98 41.36 -15.88
CA LEU A 13 83.73 41.65 -14.65
C LEU A 13 82.91 42.37 -13.55
N ALA A 14 81.58 42.27 -13.54
CA ALA A 14 80.78 42.89 -12.49
C ALA A 14 79.50 42.10 -12.18
N ASN A 15 79.65 40.94 -11.52
CA ASN A 15 78.69 40.27 -10.62
C ASN A 15 78.88 38.75 -10.61
N ARG A 16 80.07 38.27 -10.18
CA ARG A 16 80.17 36.93 -9.60
C ARG A 16 79.84 37.04 -8.11
N PRO A 17 78.96 36.19 -7.55
CA PRO A 17 78.83 36.10 -6.09
C PRO A 17 80.21 35.77 -5.52
N LYS A 18 80.70 36.57 -4.57
CA LYS A 18 81.95 36.27 -3.87
C LYS A 18 81.81 34.91 -3.20
N GLU A 19 82.74 33.99 -3.47
CA GLU A 19 82.83 32.73 -2.73
C GLU A 19 83.05 33.06 -1.24
N MET A 20 82.12 32.59 -0.40
CA MET A 20 82.18 32.81 1.04
C MET A 20 83.37 32.06 1.64
N THR A 21 84.11 32.69 2.54
CA THR A 21 85.20 32.01 3.26
C THR A 21 84.65 30.97 4.24
N PRO A 22 85.44 29.94 4.64
CA PRO A 22 85.00 28.92 5.59
C PRO A 22 84.45 29.50 6.92
N GLN A 23 85.00 30.62 7.39
CA GLN A 23 84.52 31.33 8.57
C GLN A 23 83.17 32.02 8.35
N GLN A 24 82.92 32.57 7.14
CA GLN A 24 81.64 33.19 6.78
C GLN A 24 80.54 32.13 6.60
N LEU A 25 80.89 30.93 6.11
CA LEU A 25 79.98 29.79 6.03
C LEU A 25 79.60 29.29 7.43
N ALA A 26 80.57 29.11 8.34
CA ALA A 26 80.32 28.71 9.71
C ALA A 26 79.43 29.72 10.47
N ALA A 27 79.69 31.03 10.32
CA ALA A 27 78.88 32.08 10.94
C ALA A 27 77.44 32.12 10.39
N ARG A 28 77.24 31.81 9.10
CA ARG A 28 75.90 31.73 8.49
C ARG A 28 75.13 30.49 8.95
N GLU A 29 75.79 29.35 9.09
CA GLU A 29 75.20 28.14 9.66
C GLU A 29 74.79 28.36 11.12
N GLU A 30 75.63 29.05 11.90
CA GLU A 30 75.35 29.36 13.30
C GLU A 30 74.19 30.36 13.47
N MET A 31 74.05 31.33 12.55
CA MET A 31 72.88 32.21 12.48
C MET A 31 71.61 31.50 12.01
N GLN A 32 71.71 30.47 11.17
CA GLN A 32 70.56 29.72 10.64
C GLN A 32 70.07 28.62 11.61
N LYS A 33 70.92 28.10 12.50
CA LYS A 33 70.55 27.11 13.53
C LYS A 33 69.27 27.43 14.30
N PRO A 34 69.10 28.62 14.91
CA PRO A 34 67.87 28.93 15.66
C PRO A 34 66.63 29.00 14.76
N PHE A 35 66.79 29.45 13.51
CA PHE A 35 65.69 29.50 12.54
C PHE A 35 65.26 28.09 12.09
N LEU A 36 66.21 27.21 11.79
CA LEU A 36 65.95 25.80 11.47
C LEU A 36 65.35 25.05 12.66
N ALA A 37 65.81 25.33 13.89
CA ALA A 37 65.24 24.78 15.11
C ALA A 37 63.79 25.22 15.34
N ALA A 38 63.46 26.49 15.07
CA ALA A 38 62.09 27.00 15.14
C ALA A 38 61.16 26.36 14.10
N ILE A 39 61.66 26.13 12.87
CA ILE A 39 60.92 25.38 11.82
C ILE A 39 60.65 23.95 12.29
N ALA A 40 61.67 23.24 12.78
CA ALA A 40 61.54 21.86 13.25
C ALA A 40 60.56 21.75 14.44
N GLN A 41 60.59 22.71 15.38
CA GLN A 41 59.60 22.78 16.47
C GLN A 41 58.18 23.04 15.96
N GLY A 42 58.01 23.93 14.98
CA GLY A 42 56.72 24.19 14.34
C GLY A 42 56.17 22.98 13.57
N GLU A 43 57.04 22.18 12.94
CA GLU A 43 56.67 20.92 12.29
C GLU A 43 56.30 19.84 13.30
N ALA A 44 57.08 19.66 14.36
CA ALA A 44 56.80 18.72 15.44
C ALA A 44 55.48 19.04 16.16
N HIS A 45 55.20 20.33 16.43
CA HIS A 45 53.94 20.77 17.00
C HIS A 45 52.76 20.46 16.06
N ARG A 46 52.91 20.70 14.75
CA ARG A 46 51.89 20.31 13.75
C ARG A 46 51.63 18.82 13.76
N GLN A 47 52.68 17.99 13.75
CA GLN A 47 52.54 16.52 13.78
C GLN A 47 51.83 16.04 15.05
N GLU A 48 52.12 16.62 16.20
CA GLU A 48 51.45 16.31 17.46
C GLU A 48 49.96 16.68 17.42
N VAL A 49 49.62 17.86 16.89
CA VAL A 49 48.23 18.27 16.69
C VAL A 49 47.51 17.31 15.74
N TYR A 50 48.12 16.93 14.62
CA TYR A 50 47.55 15.94 13.70
C TYR A 50 47.32 14.58 14.39
N ARG A 51 48.28 14.10 15.18
CA ARG A 51 48.16 12.84 15.93
C ARG A 51 47.00 12.87 16.92
N ARG A 52 46.87 13.96 17.69
CA ARG A 52 45.75 14.13 18.64
C ARG A 52 44.40 14.17 17.93
N VAL A 53 44.30 14.89 16.80
CA VAL A 53 43.07 14.92 16.00
C VAL A 53 42.73 13.53 15.44
N GLU A 54 43.72 12.76 14.98
CA GLU A 54 43.51 11.39 14.51
C GLU A 54 43.12 10.43 15.63
N GLU A 55 43.74 10.52 16.81
CA GLU A 55 43.36 9.72 17.98
C GLU A 55 41.95 10.06 18.47
N GLN A 56 41.57 11.34 18.47
CA GLN A 56 40.23 11.77 18.81
C GLN A 56 39.21 11.24 17.80
N LYS A 57 39.45 11.39 16.49
CA LYS A 57 38.60 10.78 15.45
C LYS A 57 38.51 9.27 15.59
N LYS A 58 39.59 8.59 16.00
CA LYS A 58 39.61 7.14 16.23
C LYS A 58 38.74 6.75 17.42
N ARG A 59 38.76 7.51 18.51
CA ARG A 59 37.87 7.32 19.66
C ARG A 59 36.41 7.60 19.30
N GLU A 60 36.14 8.68 18.58
CA GLU A 60 34.79 9.03 18.10
C GLU A 60 34.23 7.96 17.15
N ARG A 61 35.06 7.34 16.32
CA ARG A 61 34.66 6.21 15.46
C ARG A 61 34.42 4.93 16.26
N ALA A 62 35.23 4.67 17.28
CA ALA A 62 35.08 3.51 18.16
C ALA A 62 33.83 3.59 19.05
N SER A 63 33.26 4.79 19.25
CA SER A 63 32.00 4.98 19.96
C SER A 63 30.76 4.92 19.05
N LYS A 64 30.92 4.78 17.73
CA LYS A 64 29.78 4.67 16.81
C LYS A 64 29.21 3.26 16.79
N VAL A 65 27.89 3.16 16.91
CA VAL A 65 27.17 1.89 16.89
C VAL A 65 26.44 1.74 15.55
N PRO A 66 26.76 0.71 14.74
CA PRO A 66 26.02 0.42 13.51
C PRO A 66 24.56 0.04 13.81
N VAL A 67 23.64 0.67 13.08
CA VAL A 67 22.20 0.43 13.18
C VAL A 67 21.66 -0.24 11.92
N PHE A 68 20.93 -1.34 12.10
CA PHE A 68 20.11 -1.99 11.10
C PHE A 68 18.66 -1.53 11.24
N LEU A 69 18.19 -0.70 10.31
CA LEU A 69 16.85 -0.14 10.33
C LEU A 69 15.89 -1.00 9.48
N THR A 70 14.82 -1.50 10.08
CA THR A 70 13.71 -2.14 9.36
C THR A 70 12.45 -1.28 9.48
N ILE A 71 11.79 -1.01 8.36
CA ILE A 71 10.57 -0.20 8.31
C ILE A 71 9.44 -1.01 7.66
N GLY A 72 8.41 -1.32 8.43
CA GLY A 72 7.15 -1.87 7.91
C GLY A 72 6.31 -0.76 7.27
N VAL A 73 5.87 -0.93 6.04
CA VAL A 73 5.03 0.03 5.30
C VAL A 73 3.73 -0.64 4.89
N PHE A 74 2.60 -0.07 5.32
CA PHE A 74 1.29 -0.70 5.23
C PHE A 74 0.32 0.21 4.46
N PHE A 75 -0.03 -0.18 3.24
CA PHE A 75 -0.94 0.57 2.36
C PHE A 75 -2.34 -0.04 2.35
N ASP A 76 -3.31 0.64 2.96
CA ASP A 76 -4.66 0.09 3.08
C ASP A 76 -5.48 0.18 1.77
N GLY A 77 -6.55 -0.62 1.70
CA GLY A 77 -7.52 -0.64 0.61
C GLY A 77 -8.33 0.65 0.52
N THR A 78 -8.96 0.89 -0.62
CA THR A 78 -9.76 2.12 -0.81
C THR A 78 -10.97 2.14 0.09
N CYS A 79 -11.34 3.31 0.59
CA CYS A 79 -12.43 3.48 1.53
C CYS A 79 -12.18 2.74 2.87
N ASN A 80 -10.99 2.18 3.11
CA ASN A 80 -10.59 1.70 4.43
C ASN A 80 -9.73 2.76 5.12
N ASN A 81 -10.15 3.16 6.31
CA ASN A 81 -9.42 4.07 7.15
C ASN A 81 -9.64 3.68 8.62
N ALA A 82 -8.58 3.20 9.27
CA ALA A 82 -8.67 2.68 10.64
C ALA A 82 -9.12 3.75 11.66
N SER A 83 -8.83 5.04 11.39
CA SER A 83 -9.28 6.14 12.23
C SER A 83 -10.77 6.45 12.00
N ASN A 84 -11.22 6.43 10.75
CA ASN A 84 -12.64 6.64 10.42
C ASN A 84 -13.50 5.48 10.93
N THR A 85 -13.07 4.22 10.78
CA THR A 85 -13.73 3.06 11.40
C THR A 85 -13.90 3.25 12.91
N ALA A 86 -12.84 3.69 13.62
CA ALA A 86 -12.93 3.92 15.05
C ALA A 86 -13.92 5.04 15.41
N GLN A 87 -13.96 6.12 14.62
CA GLN A 87 -14.93 7.20 14.76
C GLN A 87 -16.36 6.77 14.41
N GLY A 88 -16.53 5.96 13.37
CA GLY A 88 -17.83 5.45 12.92
C GLY A 88 -18.49 4.54 13.95
N ILE A 89 -17.70 3.74 14.67
CA ILE A 89 -18.20 2.96 15.82
C ILE A 89 -18.77 3.91 16.89
N MET A 90 -18.08 5.01 17.20
CA MET A 90 -18.53 5.99 18.20
C MET A 90 -19.74 6.81 17.71
N CYS A 91 -19.79 7.12 16.42
CA CYS A 91 -20.84 7.90 15.77
C CYS A 91 -22.00 7.05 15.24
N GLY A 92 -22.00 5.75 15.54
CA GLY A 92 -23.09 4.85 15.20
C GLY A 92 -23.20 4.45 13.74
N ALA A 93 -22.17 4.59 12.89
CA ALA A 93 -22.20 4.05 11.51
C ALA A 93 -22.53 2.55 11.44
N HIS A 94 -22.37 1.83 12.55
CA HIS A 94 -22.65 0.40 12.62
C HIS A 94 -24.11 0.07 12.97
N HIS A 95 -24.95 1.05 13.32
CA HIS A 95 -26.34 0.82 13.72
C HIS A 95 -27.21 1.98 13.20
N PRO A 96 -28.47 1.76 12.82
CA PRO A 96 -29.33 2.86 12.42
C PRO A 96 -29.49 3.87 13.57
N ILE A 97 -28.92 5.06 13.43
CA ILE A 97 -29.10 6.20 14.34
C ILE A 97 -29.89 7.27 13.60
N GLN A 98 -30.90 7.82 14.26
CA GLN A 98 -31.63 8.96 13.71
C GLN A 98 -30.75 10.22 13.77
N PRO A 99 -30.82 11.11 12.77
CA PRO A 99 -29.97 12.30 12.73
C PRO A 99 -30.03 13.17 14.00
N GLN A 100 -31.20 13.24 14.66
CA GLN A 100 -31.39 14.00 15.90
C GLN A 100 -30.73 13.37 17.14
N ASP A 101 -30.42 12.08 17.10
CA ASP A 101 -29.81 11.33 18.21
C ASP A 101 -28.29 11.19 18.03
N LEU A 102 -27.75 11.76 16.95
CA LEU A 102 -26.31 11.77 16.69
C LEU A 102 -25.61 12.70 17.68
N ASP A 103 -24.56 12.21 18.34
CA ASP A 103 -23.78 13.02 19.28
C ASP A 103 -23.26 14.30 18.61
N ALA A 104 -23.26 15.42 19.34
CA ALA A 104 -22.88 16.72 18.79
C ALA A 104 -21.42 16.79 18.29
N SER A 105 -20.55 15.88 18.73
CA SER A 105 -19.18 15.73 18.24
C SER A 105 -19.07 15.00 16.90
N CYS A 106 -20.14 14.31 16.48
CA CYS A 106 -20.19 13.53 15.25
C CYS A 106 -20.78 14.36 14.10
N LYS A 107 -20.13 14.29 12.94
CA LYS A 107 -20.67 14.88 11.71
C LYS A 107 -21.60 13.87 11.00
N PRO A 108 -22.60 14.30 10.22
CA PRO A 108 -23.58 13.39 9.59
C PRO A 108 -22.96 12.26 8.76
N TYR A 109 -21.88 12.53 8.02
CA TYR A 109 -21.21 11.50 7.20
C TYR A 109 -20.50 10.43 8.05
N MET A 110 -20.22 10.69 9.34
CA MET A 110 -19.57 9.73 10.23
C MET A 110 -20.51 8.62 10.70
N ALA A 111 -21.81 8.77 10.45
CA ALA A 111 -22.83 7.76 10.73
C ALA A 111 -23.26 6.98 9.47
N ASP A 112 -22.63 7.23 8.31
CA ASP A 112 -22.97 6.57 7.05
C ASP A 112 -22.42 5.13 7.03
N PRO A 113 -23.27 4.08 7.05
CA PRO A 113 -22.84 2.68 7.04
C PRO A 113 -22.18 2.26 5.72
N ASP A 114 -22.40 3.00 4.63
CA ASP A 114 -21.84 2.70 3.31
C ASP A 114 -20.52 3.46 3.04
N SER A 115 -20.02 4.19 4.04
CA SER A 115 -18.76 4.95 3.99
C SER A 115 -17.60 4.22 4.69
N SER A 116 -16.40 4.80 4.66
CA SER A 116 -15.25 4.33 5.43
C SER A 116 -15.49 4.23 6.94
N TYR A 117 -16.49 4.94 7.47
CA TYR A 117 -16.90 4.89 8.87
C TYR A 117 -17.72 3.63 9.19
N GLY A 118 -18.40 3.04 8.20
CA GLY A 118 -19.17 1.80 8.35
C GLY A 118 -18.36 0.51 8.19
N ASN A 119 -17.09 0.61 7.77
CA ASN A 119 -16.21 -0.53 7.52
C ASN A 119 -15.55 -1.05 8.80
N ASP A 120 -15.25 -2.35 8.85
CA ASP A 120 -14.32 -2.93 9.83
C ASP A 120 -12.86 -2.76 9.37
N LEU A 121 -11.91 -3.12 10.23
CA LEU A 121 -10.49 -3.05 9.92
C LEU A 121 -10.08 -4.08 8.87
N SER A 122 -9.29 -3.62 7.90
CA SER A 122 -8.64 -4.48 6.93
C SER A 122 -7.53 -5.34 7.56
N ASN A 123 -7.11 -6.36 6.82
CA ASN A 123 -5.96 -7.18 7.18
C ASN A 123 -4.65 -6.38 7.17
N VAL A 124 -4.55 -5.32 6.36
CA VAL A 124 -3.39 -4.42 6.38
C VAL A 124 -3.31 -3.65 7.70
N ALA A 125 -4.42 -3.09 8.17
CA ALA A 125 -4.50 -2.42 9.47
C ALA A 125 -4.21 -3.38 10.64
N LYS A 126 -4.74 -4.61 10.55
CA LYS A 126 -4.51 -5.68 11.53
C LYS A 126 -3.04 -6.11 11.59
N LEU A 127 -2.37 -6.27 10.45
CA LEU A 127 -0.93 -6.56 10.38
C LEU A 127 -0.09 -5.38 10.89
N TYR A 128 -0.45 -4.14 10.55
CA TYR A 128 0.23 -2.95 11.07
C TYR A 128 0.24 -2.92 12.61
N ARG A 129 -0.89 -3.28 13.24
CA ARG A 129 -0.98 -3.39 14.70
C ARG A 129 -0.06 -4.47 15.26
N LEU A 130 0.02 -5.63 14.60
CA LEU A 130 0.89 -6.74 14.99
C LEU A 130 2.38 -6.47 14.71
N TYR A 131 2.74 -5.50 13.84
CA TYR A 131 4.13 -5.29 13.45
C TYR A 131 4.97 -4.80 14.63
N HIS A 132 6.04 -5.55 14.91
CA HIS A 132 6.93 -5.33 16.04
C HIS A 132 7.85 -4.13 15.77
N ALA A 133 7.51 -2.99 16.39
CA ALA A 133 8.24 -1.73 16.22
C ALA A 133 8.40 -0.99 17.57
N PRO A 134 9.21 -1.52 18.50
CA PRO A 134 9.47 -0.86 19.78
C PRO A 134 10.15 0.51 19.57
N LYS A 135 9.89 1.43 20.50
CA LYS A 135 10.50 2.77 20.47
C LYS A 135 12.01 2.73 20.76
N ARG A 136 12.45 1.76 21.56
CA ARG A 136 13.86 1.57 21.92
C ARG A 136 14.60 0.75 20.86
N PHE A 137 15.91 0.98 20.75
CA PHE A 137 16.78 0.10 19.98
C PHE A 137 16.90 -1.24 20.70
N GLU A 138 17.09 -2.29 19.92
CA GLU A 138 17.44 -3.61 20.43
C GLU A 138 18.91 -3.88 20.14
N GLU A 139 19.64 -4.33 21.14
CA GLU A 139 21.06 -4.68 21.01
C GLU A 139 21.19 -6.08 20.42
N ALA A 140 22.23 -6.31 19.63
CA ALA A 140 22.63 -7.65 19.21
C ALA A 140 23.07 -8.49 20.44
N GLU A 141 23.11 -9.82 20.28
CA GLU A 141 23.58 -10.72 21.33
C GLU A 141 25.01 -10.39 21.80
N VAL A 142 25.33 -10.82 23.02
CA VAL A 142 26.57 -10.50 23.75
C VAL A 142 27.81 -10.75 22.89
N GLY A 143 28.47 -9.66 22.44
CA GLY A 143 29.72 -9.71 21.66
C GLY A 143 29.70 -8.87 20.38
N GLU A 144 28.52 -8.49 19.88
CA GLU A 144 28.38 -7.59 18.72
C GLU A 144 27.94 -6.19 19.15
N GLN A 145 28.74 -5.16 18.81
CA GLN A 145 28.35 -3.75 18.96
C GLN A 145 27.42 -3.34 17.80
N SER A 146 26.26 -3.97 17.64
CA SER A 146 25.26 -3.57 16.64
C SER A 146 23.89 -3.40 17.26
N SER A 147 23.11 -2.47 16.72
CA SER A 147 21.76 -2.18 17.18
C SER A 147 20.73 -2.34 16.07
N PHE A 148 19.53 -2.78 16.42
CA PHE A 148 18.39 -2.92 15.53
C PHE A 148 17.33 -1.86 15.84
N ALA A 149 16.84 -1.21 14.80
CA ALA A 149 15.76 -0.24 14.89
C ALA A 149 14.58 -0.70 14.04
N TYR A 150 13.39 -0.70 14.62
CA TYR A 150 12.17 -1.08 13.94
C TYR A 150 11.18 0.09 13.93
N ARG A 151 10.66 0.43 12.76
CA ARG A 151 9.65 1.49 12.58
C ARG A 151 8.51 0.96 11.72
N LYS A 152 7.37 1.63 11.78
CA LYS A 152 6.22 1.28 10.96
C LYS A 152 5.45 2.50 10.51
N ILE A 153 5.01 2.48 9.26
CA ILE A 153 4.24 3.53 8.61
C ILE A 153 2.94 2.92 8.13
N TYR A 154 1.83 3.51 8.56
CA TYR A 154 0.51 3.19 8.06
C TYR A 154 0.06 4.26 7.07
N VAL A 155 -0.54 3.84 5.97
CA VAL A 155 -1.05 4.72 4.93
C VAL A 155 -2.53 4.37 4.74
N ASP A 156 -3.38 5.35 5.05
CA ASP A 156 -4.83 5.23 4.88
C ASP A 156 -5.20 4.92 3.43
N GLY A 157 -6.36 4.28 3.27
CA GLY A 157 -6.93 3.95 1.99
C GLY A 157 -7.06 5.15 1.07
N ILE A 158 -6.76 4.92 -0.21
CA ILE A 158 -7.06 5.88 -1.28
C ILE A 158 -8.53 6.29 -1.20
N GLY A 159 -8.80 7.57 -1.42
CA GLY A 159 -10.15 8.12 -1.34
C GLY A 159 -10.66 8.49 0.07
N THR A 160 -9.91 8.20 1.14
CA THR A 160 -10.24 8.60 2.51
C THR A 160 -9.25 9.61 3.07
N VAL A 161 -9.65 10.39 4.07
CA VAL A 161 -8.75 11.15 4.96
C VAL A 161 -9.31 11.03 6.38
N ALA A 162 -8.43 10.88 7.37
CA ALA A 162 -8.85 10.68 8.76
C ALA A 162 -9.71 11.85 9.26
N GLY A 163 -10.93 11.57 9.72
CA GLY A 163 -11.86 12.57 10.25
C GLY A 163 -12.61 13.40 9.19
N GLU A 164 -12.34 13.17 7.90
CA GLU A 164 -12.99 13.85 6.78
C GLU A 164 -14.01 12.95 6.07
N GLU A 165 -14.88 13.55 5.26
CA GLU A 165 -15.82 12.83 4.39
C GLU A 165 -15.07 12.10 3.26
N ASP A 166 -15.54 10.92 2.88
CA ASP A 166 -14.92 10.14 1.81
C ASP A 166 -14.97 10.87 0.46
N SER A 167 -13.81 10.96 -0.19
CA SER A 167 -13.70 11.63 -1.48
C SER A 167 -14.22 10.74 -2.60
N LYS A 168 -15.42 11.02 -3.11
CA LYS A 168 -16.00 10.34 -4.29
C LYS A 168 -15.09 10.48 -5.53
N LEU A 169 -14.47 11.65 -5.70
CA LEU A 169 -13.61 11.98 -6.83
C LEU A 169 -12.22 11.30 -6.71
N GLY A 170 -11.63 11.29 -5.50
CA GLY A 170 -10.38 10.61 -5.20
C GLY A 170 -10.48 9.07 -5.25
N SER A 171 -11.57 8.51 -4.74
CA SER A 171 -11.85 7.06 -4.74
C SER A 171 -12.04 6.49 -6.15
N SER A 172 -12.67 7.26 -7.05
CA SER A 172 -13.01 6.80 -8.41
C SER A 172 -11.93 7.09 -9.46
N LEU A 173 -11.12 8.14 -9.29
CA LEU A 173 -10.11 8.55 -10.30
C LEU A 173 -8.68 8.24 -9.87
N GLY A 174 -8.42 7.93 -8.59
CA GLY A 174 -7.07 7.62 -8.09
C GLY A 174 -6.05 8.75 -8.26
N ARG A 175 -6.51 9.99 -8.44
CA ARG A 175 -5.72 11.23 -8.63
C ARG A 175 -6.08 12.27 -7.58
N GLY A 176 -5.18 13.22 -7.35
CA GLY A 176 -5.29 14.24 -6.29
C GLY A 176 -4.55 13.83 -5.01
N GLU A 177 -4.75 14.58 -3.93
CA GLU A 177 -4.06 14.38 -2.64
C GLU A 177 -4.22 12.97 -2.04
N THR A 178 -5.29 12.25 -2.43
CA THR A 178 -5.58 10.89 -1.96
C THR A 178 -5.18 9.80 -2.96
N GLY A 179 -4.57 10.16 -4.11
CA GLY A 179 -4.16 9.22 -5.16
C GLY A 179 -2.94 8.37 -4.82
N VAL A 180 -2.69 7.31 -5.59
CA VAL A 180 -1.63 6.32 -5.32
C VAL A 180 -0.25 6.98 -5.20
N ALA A 181 0.11 7.85 -6.15
CA ALA A 181 1.43 8.49 -6.20
C ALA A 181 1.67 9.41 -5.00
N GLU A 182 0.69 10.23 -4.61
CA GLU A 182 0.80 11.11 -3.44
C GLU A 182 0.89 10.33 -2.14
N ARG A 183 0.10 9.26 -2.00
CA ARG A 183 0.20 8.35 -0.84
C ARG A 183 1.60 7.76 -0.73
N VAL A 184 2.17 7.29 -1.84
CA VAL A 184 3.55 6.78 -1.88
C VAL A 184 4.57 7.88 -1.55
N GLN A 185 4.39 9.10 -2.05
CA GLN A 185 5.28 10.23 -1.75
C GLN A 185 5.27 10.58 -0.26
N SER A 186 4.10 10.56 0.38
CA SER A 186 3.97 10.80 1.82
C SER A 186 4.77 9.80 2.68
N VAL A 187 4.92 8.56 2.20
CA VAL A 187 5.75 7.54 2.87
C VAL A 187 7.21 7.93 2.88
N PHE A 188 7.77 8.47 1.78
CA PHE A 188 9.16 8.93 1.75
C PHE A 188 9.41 10.08 2.73
N VAL A 189 8.43 10.98 2.92
CA VAL A 189 8.49 12.02 3.95
C VAL A 189 8.52 11.40 5.36
N ALA A 190 7.67 10.39 5.62
CA ALA A 190 7.65 9.67 6.90
C ALA A 190 8.95 8.89 7.17
N ILE A 191 9.55 8.25 6.14
CA ILE A 191 10.86 7.60 6.23
C ILE A 191 11.93 8.61 6.66
N GLY A 192 11.95 9.80 6.05
CA GLY A 192 12.88 10.86 6.43
C GLY A 192 12.72 11.32 7.87
N ARG A 193 11.49 11.38 8.39
CA ARG A 193 11.23 11.66 9.82
C ARG A 193 11.79 10.56 10.71
N HIS A 194 11.52 9.28 10.41
CA HIS A 194 12.05 8.17 11.20
C HIS A 194 13.58 8.12 11.24
N ILE A 195 14.25 8.36 10.11
CA ILE A 195 15.72 8.44 10.05
C ILE A 195 16.24 9.58 10.93
N ARG A 196 15.61 10.75 10.86
CA ARG A 196 15.95 11.91 11.68
C ARG A 196 15.76 11.63 13.17
N ASP A 197 14.66 10.98 13.54
CA ASP A 197 14.33 10.67 14.93
C ASP A 197 15.31 9.65 15.52
N ILE A 198 15.74 8.66 14.74
CA ILE A 198 16.79 7.70 15.13
C ILE A 198 18.09 8.43 15.45
N HIS A 199 18.52 9.35 14.58
CA HIS A 199 19.74 10.12 14.81
C HIS A 199 19.62 11.07 16.00
N LYS A 200 18.45 11.68 16.23
CA LYS A 200 18.20 12.54 17.40
C LYS A 200 18.18 11.76 18.71
N GLN A 201 17.71 10.52 18.69
CA GLN A 201 17.64 9.67 19.88
C GLN A 201 19.02 9.31 20.40
N ASP A 202 19.97 9.04 19.51
CA ASP A 202 21.38 8.88 19.84
C ASP A 202 22.28 9.22 18.64
N PRO A 203 23.06 10.31 18.68
CA PRO A 203 23.99 10.69 17.62
C PRO A 203 25.15 9.71 17.39
N ASN A 204 25.38 8.75 18.31
CA ASN A 204 26.37 7.69 18.13
C ASN A 204 25.87 6.54 17.27
N ASN A 205 24.56 6.47 17.03
CA ASN A 205 24.00 5.49 16.10
C ASN A 205 24.20 5.92 14.65
N GLU A 206 24.78 5.01 13.85
CA GLU A 206 24.97 5.19 12.41
C GLU A 206 24.18 4.14 11.63
N ILE A 207 23.23 4.57 10.80
CA ILE A 207 22.48 3.64 9.97
C ILE A 207 23.40 3.05 8.90
N THR A 208 23.49 1.73 8.87
CA THR A 208 24.28 0.97 7.90
C THR A 208 23.42 0.24 6.87
N HIS A 209 22.20 -0.13 7.26
CA HIS A 209 21.26 -0.86 6.41
C HIS A 209 19.83 -0.37 6.62
N ILE A 210 19.04 -0.38 5.55
CA ILE A 210 17.59 -0.17 5.58
C ILE A 210 16.89 -1.35 4.89
N ILE A 211 15.97 -1.99 5.59
CA ILE A 211 15.09 -3.03 5.07
C ILE A 211 13.65 -2.52 5.12
N PHE A 212 12.88 -2.74 4.06
CA PHE A 212 11.46 -2.43 4.03
C PHE A 212 10.62 -3.70 3.92
N ASP A 213 9.67 -3.88 4.83
CA ASP A 213 8.61 -4.89 4.70
C ASP A 213 7.34 -4.17 4.25
N VAL A 214 6.79 -4.54 3.10
CA VAL A 214 5.72 -3.78 2.46
C VAL A 214 4.47 -4.63 2.37
N PHE A 215 3.34 -4.09 2.82
CA PHE A 215 2.05 -4.75 2.75
C PHE A 215 1.04 -3.85 2.06
N GLY A 216 0.11 -4.42 1.30
CA GLY A 216 -1.00 -3.64 0.79
C GLY A 216 -2.20 -4.45 0.35
N PHE A 217 -3.37 -3.81 0.35
CA PHE A 217 -4.64 -4.39 -0.09
C PHE A 217 -5.25 -3.57 -1.22
N SER A 218 -5.80 -4.22 -2.26
CA SER A 218 -6.54 -3.54 -3.35
C SER A 218 -5.67 -2.52 -4.09
N ARG A 219 -6.09 -1.25 -4.17
CA ARG A 219 -5.25 -0.15 -4.66
C ARG A 219 -4.07 0.16 -3.74
N GLY A 220 -4.16 -0.12 -2.45
CA GLY A 220 -3.02 -0.10 -1.54
C GLY A 220 -1.97 -1.16 -1.90
N ALA A 221 -2.37 -2.32 -2.44
CA ALA A 221 -1.42 -3.29 -2.99
C ALA A 221 -0.73 -2.76 -4.26
N ALA A 222 -1.43 -2.00 -5.10
CA ALA A 222 -0.81 -1.30 -6.24
C ALA A 222 0.18 -0.22 -5.76
N ALA A 223 -0.17 0.51 -4.69
CA ALA A 223 0.72 1.47 -4.02
C ALA A 223 1.97 0.79 -3.43
N ALA A 224 1.80 -0.37 -2.79
CA ALA A 224 2.88 -1.17 -2.24
C ALA A 224 3.86 -1.63 -3.33
N ARG A 225 3.34 -2.14 -4.46
CA ARG A 225 4.14 -2.50 -5.63
C ARG A 225 4.91 -1.29 -6.16
N HIS A 226 4.24 -0.15 -6.30
CA HIS A 226 4.87 1.07 -6.77
C HIS A 226 5.95 1.59 -5.83
N PHE A 227 5.67 1.67 -4.53
CA PHE A 227 6.64 2.03 -3.51
C PHE A 227 7.89 1.15 -3.58
N ALA A 228 7.73 -0.18 -3.71
CA ALA A 228 8.85 -1.11 -3.84
C ALA A 228 9.74 -0.78 -5.07
N THR A 229 9.12 -0.46 -6.22
CA THR A 229 9.87 -0.04 -7.41
C THR A 229 10.57 1.31 -7.24
N GLU A 230 9.97 2.27 -6.54
CA GLU A 230 10.60 3.56 -6.26
C GLU A 230 11.77 3.43 -5.28
N VAL A 231 11.67 2.53 -4.29
CA VAL A 231 12.78 2.19 -3.39
C VAL A 231 13.95 1.59 -4.16
N ALA A 232 13.69 0.70 -5.13
CA ALA A 232 14.74 0.05 -5.91
C ALA A 232 15.59 1.02 -6.75
N LYS A 233 15.04 2.18 -7.12
CA LYS A 233 15.78 3.26 -7.82
C LYS A 233 16.81 3.95 -6.93
N VAL A 234 16.65 3.86 -5.60
CA VAL A 234 17.48 4.51 -4.58
C VAL A 234 17.80 5.97 -4.91
N ARG A 235 19.01 6.26 -5.44
CA ARG A 235 19.48 7.62 -5.72
C ARG A 235 18.71 8.31 -6.85
N ASN A 236 18.13 7.53 -7.77
CA ASN A 236 17.39 8.02 -8.92
C ASN A 236 15.88 8.16 -8.65
N GLY A 237 15.45 7.98 -7.39
CA GLY A 237 14.06 8.07 -6.98
C GLY A 237 13.87 8.93 -5.71
N PRO A 238 12.64 9.00 -5.18
CA PRO A 238 12.31 9.81 -4.00
C PRO A 238 13.17 9.48 -2.77
N LEU A 239 13.56 8.21 -2.61
CA LEU A 239 14.43 7.79 -1.51
C LEU A 239 15.78 8.51 -1.53
N GLY A 240 16.35 8.78 -2.70
CA GLY A 240 17.62 9.49 -2.84
C GLY A 240 17.58 10.89 -2.22
N VAL A 241 16.47 11.61 -2.37
CA VAL A 241 16.24 12.92 -1.74
C VAL A 241 16.24 12.78 -0.22
N VAL A 242 15.54 11.77 0.30
CA VAL A 242 15.48 11.49 1.75
C VAL A 242 16.87 11.19 2.29
N LEU A 243 17.62 10.26 1.68
CA LEU A 243 18.97 9.88 2.10
C LEU A 243 19.92 11.08 2.08
N ASN A 244 19.84 11.92 1.04
CA ASN A 244 20.66 13.13 0.92
C ASN A 244 20.34 14.17 2.00
N SER A 245 19.05 14.33 2.34
CA SER A 245 18.64 15.27 3.39
C SER A 245 19.02 14.83 4.81
N GLN A 246 19.23 13.53 5.02
CA GLN A 246 19.54 12.94 6.32
C GLN A 246 20.96 12.32 6.37
N LYS A 247 21.92 12.80 5.56
CA LYS A 247 23.27 12.22 5.43
C LYS A 247 23.98 11.96 6.76
N ILE A 248 23.78 12.83 7.74
CA ILE A 248 24.42 12.73 9.07
C ILE A 248 23.97 11.50 9.88
N ALA A 249 22.80 10.93 9.56
CA ALA A 249 22.29 9.73 10.22
C ALA A 249 22.93 8.43 9.73
N PHE A 250 23.69 8.48 8.63
CA PHE A 250 24.25 7.30 7.97
C PHE A 250 25.73 7.15 8.25
N SER A 251 26.18 5.90 8.29
CA SER A 251 27.62 5.62 8.36
C SER A 251 28.34 6.18 7.13
N PRO A 252 29.60 6.66 7.24
CA PRO A 252 30.39 7.10 6.09
C PRO A 252 30.57 6.03 5.00
N LYS A 253 30.43 4.74 5.35
CA LYS A 253 30.49 3.60 4.42
C LYS A 253 29.16 3.31 3.71
N PHE A 254 28.08 3.98 4.12
CA PHE A 254 26.75 3.81 3.52
C PHE A 254 26.72 4.42 2.13
N MET A 255 26.88 3.59 1.11
CA MET A 255 26.81 4.01 -0.29
C MET A 255 25.38 4.19 -0.80
N GLY A 256 24.35 3.76 -0.04
CA GLY A 256 22.96 3.77 -0.50
C GLY A 256 22.79 2.99 -1.80
N GLN A 257 23.20 1.71 -1.82
CA GLN A 257 23.10 0.83 -2.98
C GLN A 257 22.00 -0.20 -2.72
N TYR A 258 21.10 -0.38 -3.70
CA TYR A 258 20.05 -1.41 -3.64
C TYR A 258 20.67 -2.81 -3.56
N LYS A 259 20.02 -3.74 -2.85
CA LYS A 259 20.46 -5.11 -2.52
C LYS A 259 21.69 -5.23 -1.61
N LYS A 260 22.44 -4.15 -1.38
CA LYS A 260 23.58 -4.13 -0.46
C LYS A 260 23.21 -3.45 0.86
N HIS A 261 22.94 -2.15 0.81
CA HIS A 261 22.61 -1.37 2.00
C HIS A 261 21.09 -1.15 2.15
N ILE A 262 20.36 -1.17 1.03
CA ILE A 262 18.91 -0.96 1.01
C ILE A 262 18.27 -2.12 0.28
N ARG A 263 17.22 -2.71 0.85
CA ARG A 263 16.47 -3.77 0.17
C ARG A 263 15.01 -3.81 0.61
N ILE A 264 14.17 -4.37 -0.24
CA ILE A 264 12.86 -4.86 0.19
C ILE A 264 13.05 -6.23 0.83
N GLY A 265 12.56 -6.39 2.05
CA GLY A 265 12.60 -7.63 2.83
C GLY A 265 11.49 -8.59 2.41
N PHE A 266 10.25 -8.10 2.43
CA PHE A 266 9.04 -8.87 2.10
C PHE A 266 7.99 -7.97 1.44
N ILE A 267 7.20 -8.50 0.50
CA ILE A 267 6.02 -7.85 -0.08
C ILE A 267 4.81 -8.76 0.08
N GLY A 268 3.87 -8.38 0.95
CA GLY A 268 2.60 -9.09 1.16
C GLY A 268 1.42 -8.35 0.55
N LEU A 269 0.82 -8.93 -0.49
CA LEU A 269 -0.27 -8.31 -1.24
C LEU A 269 -1.59 -9.05 -1.00
N PHE A 270 -2.66 -8.28 -0.81
CA PHE A 270 -4.03 -8.78 -0.84
C PHE A 270 -4.71 -8.21 -2.09
N ASP A 271 -5.02 -9.10 -3.02
CA ASP A 271 -5.91 -8.89 -4.16
C ASP A 271 -5.69 -7.56 -4.92
N THR A 272 -4.54 -7.44 -5.61
CA THR A 272 -4.13 -6.17 -6.23
C THR A 272 -5.10 -5.69 -7.32
N VAL A 273 -5.62 -4.47 -7.16
CA VAL A 273 -6.41 -3.75 -8.17
C VAL A 273 -5.73 -2.42 -8.45
N ALA A 274 -5.23 -2.21 -9.67
CA ALA A 274 -4.48 -1.00 -10.03
C ALA A 274 -5.35 0.14 -10.58
N ALA A 275 -6.58 -0.14 -10.99
CA ALA A 275 -7.34 0.76 -11.84
C ALA A 275 -7.58 2.15 -11.22
N THR A 276 -6.98 3.17 -11.84
CA THR A 276 -7.33 4.58 -11.73
C THR A 276 -8.12 4.97 -12.98
N GLY A 277 -9.36 5.43 -12.85
CA GLY A 277 -10.11 5.96 -14.00
C GLY A 277 -9.36 7.13 -14.63
N GLY A 278 -8.80 6.94 -15.83
CA GLY A 278 -8.13 7.99 -16.58
C GLY A 278 -9.14 8.93 -17.24
N LEU A 279 -8.88 10.24 -17.21
CA LEU A 279 -9.69 11.26 -17.90
C LEU A 279 -9.81 11.04 -19.41
N SER A 280 -8.96 10.22 -20.03
CA SER A 280 -9.06 9.85 -21.45
C SER A 280 -9.95 8.63 -21.73
N ASN A 281 -10.35 7.88 -20.69
CA ASN A 281 -11.22 6.70 -20.77
C ASN A 281 -12.30 6.76 -19.67
N LEU A 282 -13.19 7.77 -19.76
CA LEU A 282 -14.33 7.94 -18.84
C LEU A 282 -15.32 6.75 -18.80
N LEU A 283 -15.10 5.69 -19.59
CA LEU A 283 -16.01 4.57 -19.78
C LEU A 283 -15.44 3.18 -19.46
N ASN A 284 -14.19 3.02 -19.01
CA ASN A 284 -13.73 1.67 -18.66
C ASN A 284 -12.60 1.64 -17.60
N VAL A 285 -12.92 1.10 -16.42
CA VAL A 285 -12.01 0.89 -15.29
C VAL A 285 -11.18 -0.39 -15.47
N SER A 286 -11.44 -1.18 -16.53
CA SER A 286 -10.72 -2.43 -16.84
C SER A 286 -9.36 -2.24 -17.54
N SER A 287 -8.76 -1.04 -17.50
CA SER A 287 -7.53 -0.76 -18.26
C SER A 287 -6.27 -1.16 -17.49
N SER A 288 -5.39 -1.91 -18.16
CA SER A 288 -4.14 -2.47 -17.60
C SER A 288 -3.01 -1.45 -17.43
N ILE A 289 -3.22 -0.20 -17.81
CA ILE A 289 -2.19 0.85 -17.83
C ILE A 289 -2.68 2.00 -16.97
N THR A 290 -2.08 2.15 -15.79
CA THR A 290 -2.20 3.36 -14.99
C THR A 290 -1.04 4.30 -15.36
N PRO A 291 -1.29 5.43 -16.05
CA PRO A 291 -0.22 6.37 -16.38
C PRO A 291 0.48 6.85 -15.10
N GLY A 292 1.80 6.66 -15.02
CA GLY A 292 2.62 7.09 -13.89
C GLY A 292 2.82 6.07 -12.77
N LEU A 293 2.11 4.93 -12.76
CA LEU A 293 2.31 3.89 -11.75
C LEU A 293 3.15 2.74 -12.30
N ASN A 294 4.26 2.43 -11.63
CA ASN A 294 5.07 1.25 -11.94
C ASN A 294 4.77 0.14 -10.94
N ILE A 295 4.03 -0.88 -11.35
CA ILE A 295 3.65 -2.02 -10.48
C ILE A 295 4.42 -3.31 -10.80
N ALA A 296 5.43 -3.25 -11.66
CA ALA A 296 6.26 -4.40 -12.00
C ALA A 296 7.14 -4.80 -10.82
N LEU A 297 7.20 -6.09 -10.51
CA LEU A 297 8.07 -6.64 -9.47
C LEU A 297 9.05 -7.65 -10.08
N PRO A 298 10.18 -7.23 -10.67
CA PRO A 298 11.16 -8.18 -11.23
C PRO A 298 11.69 -9.13 -10.13
N PRO A 299 11.69 -10.47 -10.33
CA PRO A 299 12.22 -11.43 -9.35
C PRO A 299 13.68 -11.21 -8.97
N SER A 300 14.46 -10.65 -9.89
CA SER A 300 15.85 -10.25 -9.65
C SER A 300 15.96 -9.20 -8.54
N ASP A 301 14.95 -8.33 -8.40
CA ASP A 301 14.91 -7.22 -7.46
C ASP A 301 14.11 -7.51 -6.18
N PHE A 302 13.10 -8.38 -6.28
CA PHE A 302 12.17 -8.67 -5.18
C PHE A 302 12.04 -10.18 -4.99
N ARG A 303 12.75 -10.74 -4.01
CA ARG A 303 12.82 -12.21 -3.82
C ARG A 303 11.67 -12.81 -3.00
N HIS A 304 10.98 -11.99 -2.22
CA HIS A 304 9.99 -12.45 -1.25
C HIS A 304 8.71 -11.64 -1.45
N VAL A 305 7.93 -12.06 -2.44
CA VAL A 305 6.62 -11.49 -2.76
C VAL A 305 5.59 -12.59 -2.65
N VAL A 306 4.43 -12.28 -2.09
CA VAL A 306 3.27 -13.17 -2.14
C VAL A 306 2.00 -12.35 -2.32
N GLN A 307 1.08 -12.85 -3.13
CA GLN A 307 -0.25 -12.26 -3.29
C GLN A 307 -1.33 -13.29 -2.95
N LEU A 308 -2.23 -12.94 -2.03
CA LEU A 308 -3.50 -13.66 -1.87
C LEU A 308 -4.53 -13.08 -2.84
N VAL A 309 -5.25 -13.93 -3.55
CA VAL A 309 -6.19 -13.54 -4.62
C VAL A 309 -7.58 -14.04 -4.29
N ALA A 310 -8.57 -13.16 -4.43
CA ALA A 310 -9.97 -13.49 -4.27
C ALA A 310 -10.45 -14.34 -5.46
N ARG A 311 -10.82 -15.59 -5.18
CA ARG A 311 -11.34 -16.55 -6.17
C ARG A 311 -12.69 -16.14 -6.72
N ASP A 312 -13.58 -15.65 -5.85
CA ASP A 312 -15.01 -15.50 -6.15
C ASP A 312 -15.37 -14.05 -6.54
N GLU A 313 -14.38 -13.16 -6.62
CA GLU A 313 -14.55 -11.78 -7.09
C GLU A 313 -14.80 -11.73 -8.60
N CYS A 314 -15.91 -11.15 -9.04
CA CYS A 314 -16.28 -11.06 -10.45
C CYS A 314 -16.81 -9.69 -10.89
N ARG A 315 -16.65 -8.63 -10.07
CA ARG A 315 -17.03 -7.27 -10.46
C ARG A 315 -16.16 -6.75 -11.59
N ASP A 316 -16.78 -6.02 -12.51
CA ASP A 316 -16.11 -5.43 -13.67
C ASP A 316 -15.04 -4.41 -13.27
N ASN A 317 -15.32 -3.61 -12.23
CA ASN A 317 -14.40 -2.57 -11.75
C ASN A 317 -13.25 -3.08 -10.86
N PHE A 318 -13.16 -4.39 -10.60
CA PHE A 318 -12.18 -5.00 -9.70
C PHE A 318 -11.20 -5.93 -10.42
N ALA A 319 -10.68 -5.47 -11.56
CA ALA A 319 -9.72 -6.21 -12.37
C ALA A 319 -8.43 -6.54 -11.57
N LEU A 320 -8.09 -7.83 -11.52
CA LEU A 320 -6.92 -8.34 -10.81
C LEU A 320 -5.64 -7.95 -11.57
N ASN A 321 -4.63 -7.49 -10.85
CA ASN A 321 -3.27 -7.36 -11.37
C ASN A 321 -2.41 -8.49 -10.81
N LYS A 322 -2.04 -9.43 -11.67
CA LYS A 322 -1.30 -10.63 -11.27
C LYS A 322 0.13 -10.32 -10.86
N VAL A 323 0.70 -11.24 -10.10
CA VAL A 323 2.15 -11.36 -9.85
C VAL A 323 2.69 -12.71 -10.31
N GLY A 324 1.81 -13.70 -10.52
CA GLY A 324 2.19 -14.97 -11.13
C GLY A 324 2.46 -14.83 -12.64
N PRO A 325 3.34 -15.68 -13.21
CA PRO A 325 4.03 -16.81 -12.57
C PRO A 325 5.30 -16.42 -11.79
N ASP A 326 5.74 -15.17 -11.87
CA ASP A 326 7.02 -14.72 -11.33
C ASP A 326 7.12 -14.78 -9.79
N HIS A 327 5.98 -14.61 -9.12
CA HIS A 327 5.87 -14.70 -7.66
C HIS A 327 4.70 -15.59 -7.23
N PRO A 328 4.76 -16.18 -6.02
CA PRO A 328 3.65 -16.89 -5.41
C PRO A 328 2.33 -16.10 -5.44
N GLU A 329 1.33 -16.67 -6.09
CA GLU A 329 -0.04 -16.16 -6.17
C GLU A 329 -0.98 -17.25 -5.65
N ILE A 330 -1.54 -17.04 -4.46
CA ILE A 330 -2.36 -18.02 -3.74
C ILE A 330 -3.82 -17.61 -3.90
N ILE A 331 -4.59 -18.44 -4.60
CA ILE A 331 -6.02 -18.23 -4.82
C ILE A 331 -6.77 -18.82 -3.63
N VAL A 332 -7.61 -18.00 -2.98
CA VAL A 332 -8.40 -18.40 -1.80
C VAL A 332 -9.89 -18.10 -1.99
N PRO A 333 -10.80 -18.86 -1.36
CA PRO A 333 -12.24 -18.59 -1.41
C PRO A 333 -12.62 -17.18 -0.96
N GLY A 334 -13.71 -16.65 -1.49
CA GLY A 334 -14.23 -15.34 -1.13
C GLY A 334 -13.95 -14.25 -2.15
N VAL A 335 -14.57 -13.10 -1.90
CA VAL A 335 -14.48 -11.90 -2.74
C VAL A 335 -13.43 -10.92 -2.21
N HIS A 336 -13.26 -9.78 -2.89
CA HIS A 336 -12.18 -8.83 -2.64
C HIS A 336 -11.90 -8.51 -1.15
N SER A 337 -12.93 -8.11 -0.40
CA SER A 337 -12.81 -7.75 1.02
C SER A 337 -12.96 -8.94 1.97
N ASP A 338 -13.37 -10.11 1.49
CA ASP A 338 -13.18 -11.35 2.26
C ASP A 338 -11.69 -11.66 2.38
N VAL A 339 -10.90 -11.38 1.33
CA VAL A 339 -9.44 -11.56 1.32
C VAL A 339 -8.71 -10.43 2.04
N GLY A 340 -9.05 -9.18 1.71
CA GLY A 340 -8.39 -8.01 2.27
C GLY A 340 -8.86 -7.56 3.65
N GLY A 341 -10.02 -8.04 4.10
CA GLY A 341 -10.73 -7.47 5.25
C GLY A 341 -11.47 -6.18 4.91
N GLY A 342 -12.25 -5.67 5.87
CA GLY A 342 -13.10 -4.49 5.71
C GLY A 342 -14.58 -4.78 5.96
N TYR A 343 -15.01 -6.04 5.78
CA TYR A 343 -16.35 -6.45 6.17
C TYR A 343 -16.51 -6.55 7.68
N ARG A 344 -17.67 -6.12 8.16
CA ARG A 344 -18.08 -6.22 9.56
C ARG A 344 -18.17 -7.68 9.99
N ALA A 345 -18.04 -7.92 11.30
CA ALA A 345 -18.18 -9.26 11.87
C ALA A 345 -19.51 -9.91 11.47
N GLU A 346 -20.58 -9.12 11.38
CA GLU A 346 -21.89 -9.52 10.89
C GLU A 346 -22.52 -8.37 10.10
N ALA A 347 -23.15 -8.67 8.97
CA ALA A 347 -23.84 -7.72 8.10
C ALA A 347 -25.05 -8.37 7.42
N ASP A 348 -26.11 -7.59 7.20
CA ASP A 348 -27.27 -8.01 6.40
C ASP A 348 -27.04 -7.65 4.94
N GLU A 349 -26.91 -8.66 4.09
CA GLU A 349 -26.87 -8.52 2.64
C GLU A 349 -28.29 -8.46 2.09
N CYS A 350 -28.65 -7.33 1.46
CA CYS A 350 -29.86 -7.16 0.66
C CYS A 350 -29.45 -6.72 -0.76
N VAL A 351 -29.11 -7.67 -1.63
CA VAL A 351 -28.47 -7.38 -2.93
C VAL A 351 -29.24 -7.94 -4.12
N LEU A 352 -29.42 -7.12 -5.16
CA LEU A 352 -30.02 -7.52 -6.43
C LEU A 352 -29.03 -8.39 -7.22
N ILE A 353 -29.34 -9.67 -7.39
CA ILE A 353 -28.51 -10.62 -8.14
C ILE A 353 -28.76 -10.51 -9.66
N THR A 354 -29.95 -10.05 -10.04
CA THR A 354 -30.28 -9.70 -11.43
C THR A 354 -30.46 -8.19 -11.58
N PRO A 355 -30.22 -7.62 -12.77
CA PRO A 355 -30.64 -6.24 -13.05
C PRO A 355 -32.14 -6.06 -12.75
N MET A 356 -32.51 -4.90 -12.21
CA MET A 356 -33.92 -4.53 -12.08
C MET A 356 -34.49 -4.31 -13.48
N GLN A 357 -35.42 -5.16 -13.90
CA GLN A 357 -36.09 -5.02 -15.20
C GLN A 357 -37.30 -4.10 -15.06
N ALA A 358 -37.62 -3.38 -16.13
CA ALA A 358 -38.77 -2.47 -16.18
C ALA A 358 -39.58 -2.72 -17.46
N LEU A 359 -40.90 -2.85 -17.32
CA LEU A 359 -41.82 -3.07 -18.44
C LEU A 359 -43.01 -2.11 -18.33
N THR A 360 -43.41 -1.54 -19.46
CA THR A 360 -44.66 -0.76 -19.54
C THR A 360 -45.81 -1.70 -19.85
N VAL A 361 -46.85 -1.67 -19.03
CA VAL A 361 -48.03 -2.54 -19.13
C VAL A 361 -49.31 -1.73 -18.95
N ALA A 362 -50.45 -2.32 -19.29
CA ALA A 362 -51.76 -1.74 -18.96
C ALA A 362 -51.93 -1.59 -17.43
N GLU A 363 -52.67 -0.57 -17.00
CA GLU A 363 -52.87 -0.21 -15.59
C GLU A 363 -53.36 -1.39 -14.72
N ASN A 364 -54.21 -2.26 -15.29
CA ASN A 364 -54.77 -3.43 -14.62
C ASN A 364 -53.91 -4.71 -14.70
N CYS A 365 -52.77 -4.68 -15.40
CA CYS A 365 -51.89 -5.83 -15.53
C CYS A 365 -51.19 -6.15 -14.19
N ASP A 366 -51.21 -7.42 -13.77
CA ASP A 366 -50.42 -7.92 -12.65
C ASP A 366 -48.96 -8.14 -13.12
N VAL A 367 -48.00 -7.59 -12.38
CA VAL A 367 -46.57 -7.80 -12.68
C VAL A 367 -46.21 -9.28 -12.70
N LYS A 368 -46.88 -10.13 -11.90
CA LYS A 368 -46.61 -11.56 -11.81
C LYS A 368 -46.89 -12.33 -13.10
N THR A 369 -47.68 -11.76 -14.01
CA THR A 369 -47.99 -12.38 -15.31
C THR A 369 -47.07 -11.88 -16.44
N THR A 370 -46.10 -11.02 -16.14
CA THR A 370 -45.22 -10.40 -17.15
C THR A 370 -43.95 -11.20 -17.41
N SER A 371 -43.35 -11.03 -18.60
CA SER A 371 -42.07 -11.65 -18.96
C SER A 371 -40.96 -11.34 -17.94
N ILE A 372 -40.86 -10.10 -17.47
CA ILE A 372 -39.83 -9.68 -16.51
C ILE A 372 -39.93 -10.41 -15.17
N TYR A 373 -41.15 -10.78 -14.74
CA TYR A 373 -41.35 -11.58 -13.54
C TYR A 373 -41.01 -13.06 -13.77
N TYR A 374 -41.39 -13.61 -14.92
CA TYR A 374 -40.97 -14.96 -15.31
C TYR A 374 -39.45 -15.08 -15.39
N ASP A 375 -38.74 -14.09 -15.93
CA ASP A 375 -37.28 -14.06 -15.95
C ASP A 375 -36.68 -14.09 -14.54
N ALA A 376 -37.22 -13.27 -13.62
CA ALA A 376 -36.79 -13.27 -12.23
C ALA A 376 -37.07 -14.62 -11.53
N LEU A 377 -38.17 -15.28 -11.88
CA LEU A 377 -38.51 -16.62 -11.39
C LEU A 377 -37.53 -17.68 -11.92
N GLN A 378 -37.18 -17.64 -13.20
CA GLN A 378 -36.17 -18.54 -13.79
C GLN A 378 -34.79 -18.33 -13.13
N ALA A 379 -34.39 -17.08 -12.90
CA ALA A 379 -33.17 -16.77 -12.17
C ALA A 379 -33.21 -17.34 -10.74
N LYS A 380 -34.34 -17.23 -10.04
CA LYS A 380 -34.53 -17.82 -8.71
C LYS A 380 -34.37 -19.34 -8.74
N MET A 381 -35.01 -20.01 -9.69
CA MET A 381 -34.91 -21.47 -9.85
C MET A 381 -33.45 -21.90 -10.13
N HIS A 382 -32.72 -21.14 -10.95
CA HIS A 382 -31.31 -21.41 -11.22
C HIS A 382 -30.42 -21.27 -9.98
N MET A 383 -30.68 -20.27 -9.13
CA MET A 383 -29.95 -20.13 -7.86
C MET A 383 -30.25 -21.29 -6.90
N ILE A 384 -31.52 -21.70 -6.80
CA ILE A 384 -31.90 -22.87 -5.99
C ILE A 384 -31.19 -24.14 -6.49
N ALA A 385 -31.14 -24.35 -7.81
CA ALA A 385 -30.41 -25.48 -8.40
C ALA A 385 -28.89 -25.44 -8.11
N LYS A 386 -28.32 -24.25 -7.92
CA LYS A 386 -26.93 -24.04 -7.46
C LYS A 386 -26.75 -24.22 -5.94
N GLY A 387 -27.78 -24.66 -5.22
CA GLY A 387 -27.75 -24.89 -3.77
C GLY A 387 -27.87 -23.61 -2.94
N TRP A 388 -28.64 -22.62 -3.40
CA TRP A 388 -29.05 -21.49 -2.55
C TRP A 388 -30.40 -21.79 -1.89
N PRO A 389 -30.57 -21.50 -0.58
CA PRO A 389 -31.85 -21.66 0.09
C PRO A 389 -32.92 -20.73 -0.50
N ALA A 390 -34.12 -21.25 -0.72
CA ALA A 390 -35.20 -20.52 -1.39
C ALA A 390 -35.72 -19.34 -0.55
N GLU A 391 -35.60 -19.45 0.77
CA GLU A 391 -35.94 -18.44 1.77
C GLU A 391 -35.03 -17.21 1.75
N MET A 392 -33.80 -17.35 1.21
CA MET A 392 -32.89 -16.21 1.02
C MET A 392 -33.15 -15.46 -0.29
N LEU A 393 -34.03 -15.97 -1.15
CA LEU A 393 -34.23 -15.48 -2.51
C LEU A 393 -35.62 -14.88 -2.66
N GLU A 394 -35.69 -13.56 -2.84
CA GLU A 394 -36.94 -12.81 -2.95
C GLU A 394 -37.06 -12.16 -4.33
N ILE A 395 -38.22 -12.33 -4.98
CA ILE A 395 -38.51 -11.56 -6.20
C ILE A 395 -39.13 -10.24 -5.75
N ILE A 396 -38.40 -9.15 -5.96
CA ILE A 396 -38.82 -7.81 -5.55
C ILE A 396 -39.57 -7.16 -6.70
N THR A 397 -40.77 -6.64 -6.39
CA THR A 397 -41.60 -5.86 -7.31
C THR A 397 -41.93 -4.51 -6.68
N PRO A 398 -41.06 -3.48 -6.86
CA PRO A 398 -41.30 -2.14 -6.33
C PRO A 398 -42.64 -1.54 -6.82
N PRO A 399 -43.18 -0.52 -6.12
CA PRO A 399 -44.40 0.16 -6.55
C PRO A 399 -44.32 0.64 -8.01
N SER A 400 -45.39 0.41 -8.77
CA SER A 400 -45.44 0.81 -10.17
C SER A 400 -45.52 2.33 -10.31
N THR A 401 -44.94 2.86 -11.38
CA THR A 401 -45.04 4.28 -11.73
C THR A 401 -46.09 4.48 -12.81
N GLU A 402 -47.14 5.26 -12.53
CA GLU A 402 -48.11 5.65 -13.55
C GLU A 402 -47.44 6.51 -14.63
N LEU A 403 -47.75 6.24 -15.89
CA LEU A 403 -47.24 7.03 -17.00
C LEU A 403 -48.21 8.17 -17.32
N ALA A 404 -47.66 9.33 -17.65
CA ALA A 404 -48.46 10.48 -18.04
C ALA A 404 -49.32 10.14 -19.28
N ILE A 405 -50.58 10.55 -19.24
CA ILE A 405 -51.49 10.41 -20.37
C ILE A 405 -51.00 11.33 -21.50
N ASP A 406 -50.87 10.80 -22.71
CA ASP A 406 -50.57 11.61 -23.88
C ASP A 406 -51.72 12.60 -24.12
N PRO A 407 -51.49 13.93 -24.04
CA PRO A 407 -52.53 14.91 -24.29
C PRO A 407 -53.17 14.82 -25.68
N GLN A 408 -52.44 14.26 -26.66
CA GLN A 408 -52.88 14.09 -28.04
C GLN A 408 -53.71 12.82 -28.25
N ASP A 409 -53.61 11.83 -27.35
CA ASP A 409 -54.37 10.58 -27.42
C ASP A 409 -55.03 10.26 -26.06
N ARG A 410 -56.07 11.02 -25.74
CA ARG A 410 -56.83 10.88 -24.49
C ARG A 410 -57.63 9.56 -24.40
N GLN A 411 -57.75 8.81 -25.49
CA GLN A 411 -58.44 7.52 -25.52
C GLN A 411 -57.50 6.34 -25.31
N ALA A 412 -56.17 6.57 -25.32
CA ALA A 412 -55.19 5.54 -25.05
C ALA A 412 -55.44 4.86 -23.68
N PRO A 413 -55.33 3.53 -23.60
CA PRO A 413 -55.46 2.81 -22.34
C PRO A 413 -54.37 3.28 -21.38
N ARG A 414 -54.76 3.48 -20.11
CA ARG A 414 -53.82 3.87 -19.07
C ARG A 414 -52.72 2.82 -18.92
N GLN A 415 -51.50 3.31 -18.79
CA GLN A 415 -50.31 2.48 -18.66
C GLN A 415 -49.58 2.79 -17.36
N LYS A 416 -48.93 1.76 -16.84
CA LYS A 416 -48.01 1.86 -15.71
C LYS A 416 -46.70 1.17 -16.06
N ARG A 417 -45.63 1.62 -15.42
CA ARG A 417 -44.34 0.95 -15.45
C ARG A 417 -44.22 0.03 -14.24
N VAL A 418 -44.05 -1.26 -14.49
CA VAL A 418 -43.82 -2.29 -13.47
C VAL A 418 -42.35 -2.71 -13.48
N PHE A 419 -41.90 -3.24 -12.34
CA PHE A 419 -40.51 -3.61 -12.13
C PHE A 419 -40.42 -5.01 -11.49
N ALA A 420 -39.41 -5.78 -11.86
CA ALA A 420 -39.12 -7.07 -11.27
C ALA A 420 -37.61 -7.34 -11.26
N GLY A 421 -37.12 -7.91 -10.16
CA GLY A 421 -35.75 -8.36 -10.01
C GLY A 421 -35.60 -9.38 -8.88
N LEU A 422 -34.56 -10.20 -8.94
CA LEU A 422 -34.22 -11.16 -7.90
C LEU A 422 -33.25 -10.55 -6.89
N GLN A 423 -33.64 -10.55 -5.61
CA GLN A 423 -32.82 -10.12 -4.49
C GLN A 423 -32.39 -11.33 -3.65
N LEU A 424 -31.13 -11.31 -3.23
CA LEU A 424 -30.62 -12.15 -2.15
C LEU A 424 -30.72 -11.36 -0.84
N LYS A 425 -31.36 -11.97 0.16
CA LYS A 425 -31.47 -11.46 1.52
C LYS A 425 -30.94 -12.47 2.51
N ARG A 426 -29.90 -12.13 3.25
CA ARG A 426 -29.31 -12.98 4.30
C ARG A 426 -28.42 -12.19 5.24
N THR A 427 -28.06 -12.80 6.37
CA THR A 427 -26.97 -12.34 7.22
C THR A 427 -25.68 -13.07 6.85
N VAL A 428 -24.60 -12.33 6.68
CA VAL A 428 -23.26 -12.83 6.31
C VAL A 428 -22.23 -12.33 7.32
N ARG A 429 -21.11 -13.04 7.44
CA ARG A 429 -20.09 -12.75 8.44
C ARG A 429 -18.72 -12.47 7.84
N GLY A 430 -18.01 -11.47 8.35
CA GLY A 430 -16.71 -11.00 7.85
C GLY A 430 -15.47 -11.73 8.38
N GLU A 431 -15.61 -12.75 9.24
CA GLU A 431 -14.44 -13.35 9.91
C GLU A 431 -13.58 -14.23 9.00
N LEU A 432 -14.01 -14.57 7.78
CA LEU A 432 -13.20 -15.30 6.81
C LEU A 432 -11.87 -14.57 6.52
N SER A 433 -11.89 -13.23 6.50
CA SER A 433 -10.68 -12.42 6.38
C SER A 433 -9.61 -12.71 7.42
N ARG A 434 -9.99 -13.20 8.62
CA ARG A 434 -9.07 -13.53 9.72
C ARG A 434 -8.31 -14.83 9.46
N VAL A 435 -8.79 -15.70 8.57
CA VAL A 435 -8.03 -16.85 8.05
C VAL A 435 -6.88 -16.34 7.20
N TYR A 436 -7.18 -15.46 6.24
CA TYR A 436 -6.18 -14.93 5.31
C TYR A 436 -5.17 -13.99 5.95
N LEU A 437 -5.58 -13.30 7.03
CA LEU A 437 -4.66 -12.61 7.93
C LEU A 437 -3.58 -13.56 8.47
N ARG A 438 -3.98 -14.74 8.99
CA ARG A 438 -3.07 -15.73 9.57
C ARG A 438 -2.17 -16.38 8.52
N VAL A 439 -2.69 -16.61 7.32
CA VAL A 439 -1.89 -17.07 6.16
C VAL A 439 -0.78 -16.05 5.87
N MET A 440 -1.13 -14.78 5.63
CA MET A 440 -0.14 -13.73 5.33
C MET A 440 0.85 -13.51 6.49
N TYR A 441 0.35 -13.48 7.73
CA TYR A 441 1.14 -13.38 8.94
C TYR A 441 2.21 -14.49 9.02
N THR A 442 1.81 -15.73 8.77
CA THR A 442 2.70 -16.90 8.81
C THR A 442 3.74 -16.84 7.70
N LEU A 443 3.31 -16.59 6.46
CA LEU A 443 4.21 -16.47 5.30
C LEU A 443 5.24 -15.36 5.49
N ALA A 444 4.85 -14.24 6.07
CA ALA A 444 5.74 -13.13 6.40
C ALA A 444 6.73 -13.50 7.53
N LYS A 445 6.29 -14.15 8.62
CA LYS A 445 7.18 -14.63 9.69
C LYS A 445 8.20 -15.65 9.16
N GLN A 446 7.81 -16.55 8.26
CA GLN A 446 8.73 -17.47 7.58
C GLN A 446 9.84 -16.74 6.80
N LYS A 447 9.60 -15.51 6.34
CA LYS A 447 10.59 -14.64 5.70
C LYS A 447 11.22 -13.61 6.65
N LYS A 448 11.17 -13.89 7.97
CA LYS A 448 11.78 -13.10 9.05
C LYS A 448 11.15 -11.73 9.30
N VAL A 449 9.94 -11.48 8.81
CA VAL A 449 9.17 -10.31 9.23
C VAL A 449 8.82 -10.45 10.71
N ARG A 450 9.10 -9.41 11.51
CA ARG A 450 8.84 -9.44 12.96
C ARG A 450 7.44 -8.94 13.28
N PHE A 451 6.57 -9.88 13.59
CA PHE A 451 5.27 -9.61 14.19
C PHE A 451 5.24 -10.09 15.64
N ILE A 452 4.51 -9.39 16.50
CA ILE A 452 4.11 -9.91 17.82
C ILE A 452 3.08 -11.03 17.64
N ASP A 453 2.85 -11.82 18.68
CA ASP A 453 1.90 -12.91 18.63
C ASP A 453 0.45 -12.40 18.62
N ILE A 454 -0.41 -13.17 17.95
CA ILE A 454 -1.84 -12.84 17.83
C ILE A 454 -2.53 -13.17 19.15
N GLU A 455 -3.18 -12.17 19.74
CA GLU A 455 -4.04 -12.37 20.91
C GLU A 455 -5.40 -12.94 20.48
N GLU A 456 -5.56 -14.26 20.57
CA GLU A 456 -6.73 -15.00 20.08
C GLU A 456 -8.08 -14.56 20.67
N GLN A 457 -8.08 -13.88 21.82
CA GLN A 457 -9.30 -13.40 22.48
C GLN A 457 -9.77 -12.03 21.99
N ARG A 458 -8.90 -11.26 21.33
CA ARG A 458 -9.25 -9.92 20.86
C ARG A 458 -10.20 -10.01 19.66
N ALA A 459 -11.28 -9.23 19.68
CA ALA A 459 -12.34 -9.27 18.68
C ALA A 459 -11.82 -9.16 17.23
N ASP A 460 -10.82 -8.30 16.98
CA ASP A 460 -10.20 -8.10 15.67
C ASP A 460 -9.57 -9.38 15.06
N TYR A 461 -9.17 -10.31 15.93
CA TYR A 461 -8.38 -11.50 15.58
C TYR A 461 -9.12 -12.82 15.84
N LYS A 462 -10.09 -12.84 16.75
CA LYS A 462 -10.82 -14.04 17.18
C LYS A 462 -11.38 -14.81 15.98
N LEU A 463 -11.03 -16.09 15.87
CA LEU A 463 -11.53 -16.95 14.80
C LEU A 463 -12.73 -17.78 15.30
N PRO A 464 -13.84 -17.87 14.53
CA PRO A 464 -14.92 -18.82 14.82
C PRO A 464 -14.41 -20.26 14.78
N LYS A 465 -14.86 -21.11 15.70
CA LYS A 465 -14.43 -22.52 15.79
C LYS A 465 -14.61 -23.29 14.47
N GLU A 466 -15.67 -22.99 13.74
CA GLU A 466 -15.98 -23.61 12.45
C GLU A 466 -15.00 -23.26 11.33
N LEU A 467 -14.23 -22.17 11.47
CA LEU A 467 -13.17 -21.80 10.53
C LEU A 467 -11.78 -22.28 10.97
N GLN A 468 -11.64 -22.89 12.15
CA GLN A 468 -10.34 -23.25 12.71
C GLN A 468 -9.62 -24.29 11.83
N SER A 469 -10.30 -25.36 11.44
CA SER A 469 -9.72 -26.41 10.60
C SER A 469 -9.25 -25.87 9.25
N LEU A 470 -10.09 -25.06 8.60
CA LEU A 470 -9.75 -24.40 7.34
C LEU A 470 -8.52 -23.49 7.51
N CYS A 471 -8.46 -22.75 8.62
CA CYS A 471 -7.35 -21.87 8.91
C CYS A 471 -6.03 -22.63 9.13
N ASP A 472 -6.06 -23.69 9.94
CA ASP A 472 -4.87 -24.50 10.22
C ASP A 472 -4.32 -25.12 8.93
N GLN A 473 -5.22 -25.60 8.06
CA GLN A 473 -4.89 -26.14 6.75
C GLN A 473 -4.24 -25.08 5.84
N PHE A 474 -4.85 -23.90 5.73
CA PHE A 474 -4.36 -22.83 4.85
C PHE A 474 -3.04 -22.25 5.35
N VAL A 475 -2.85 -22.16 6.67
CA VAL A 475 -1.59 -21.75 7.30
C VAL A 475 -0.48 -22.78 7.04
N ALA A 476 -0.83 -24.07 6.95
CA ALA A 476 0.10 -25.14 6.56
C ALA A 476 0.45 -25.13 5.05
N GLY A 477 -0.22 -24.32 4.24
CA GLY A 477 0.04 -24.17 2.81
C GLY A 477 -0.86 -25.01 1.90
N GLU A 478 -1.90 -25.63 2.46
CA GLU A 478 -2.86 -26.46 1.73
C GLU A 478 -4.15 -25.64 1.47
N TYR A 479 -4.31 -25.11 0.26
CA TYR A 479 -5.37 -24.16 -0.09
C TYR A 479 -6.59 -24.80 -0.77
N SER A 480 -6.77 -26.11 -0.62
CA SER A 480 -7.93 -26.83 -1.15
C SER A 480 -9.11 -26.76 -0.18
N THR A 481 -10.32 -26.99 -0.67
CA THR A 481 -11.53 -26.97 0.15
C THR A 481 -12.35 -28.21 -0.11
N THR A 482 -12.96 -28.74 0.95
CA THR A 482 -13.95 -29.82 0.86
C THR A 482 -15.31 -29.26 0.43
N ALA A 483 -16.19 -30.13 -0.07
CA ALA A 483 -17.55 -29.74 -0.43
C ALA A 483 -18.35 -29.17 0.76
N ALA A 484 -18.10 -29.67 1.98
CA ALA A 484 -18.74 -29.17 3.19
C ALA A 484 -18.24 -27.76 3.56
N GLU A 485 -16.94 -27.51 3.45
CA GLU A 485 -16.36 -26.17 3.65
C GLU A 485 -16.86 -25.18 2.59
N GLU A 486 -16.92 -25.58 1.32
CA GLU A 486 -17.48 -24.73 0.26
C GLU A 486 -18.95 -24.35 0.54
N ALA A 487 -19.77 -25.29 1.00
CA ALA A 487 -21.15 -25.01 1.38
C ALA A 487 -21.23 -24.05 2.58
N LEU A 488 -20.39 -24.26 3.61
CA LEU A 488 -20.31 -23.39 4.78
C LEU A 488 -19.90 -21.97 4.38
N LEU A 489 -18.80 -21.85 3.64
CA LEU A 489 -18.24 -20.57 3.20
C LEU A 489 -19.23 -19.82 2.33
N LYS A 490 -19.79 -20.49 1.32
CA LYS A 490 -20.80 -19.91 0.42
C LYS A 490 -21.97 -19.32 1.18
N LEU A 491 -22.53 -20.05 2.15
CA LEU A 491 -23.77 -19.64 2.81
C LEU A 491 -23.56 -18.61 3.92
N ARG A 492 -22.40 -18.62 4.60
CA ARG A 492 -22.19 -17.82 5.83
C ARG A 492 -21.09 -16.77 5.77
N TYR A 493 -20.13 -16.88 4.86
CA TYR A 493 -18.89 -16.11 4.93
C TYR A 493 -18.47 -15.41 3.64
N ILE A 494 -18.76 -15.98 2.48
CA ILE A 494 -18.40 -15.38 1.19
C ILE A 494 -19.46 -14.34 0.85
N HIS A 495 -19.06 -13.07 0.80
CA HIS A 495 -19.98 -11.98 0.48
C HIS A 495 -20.37 -11.97 -1.00
N THR A 496 -21.55 -11.46 -1.30
CA THR A 496 -22.00 -11.24 -2.68
C THR A 496 -21.57 -9.84 -3.11
N SER A 497 -20.27 -9.67 -3.41
CA SER A 497 -19.75 -8.36 -3.82
C SER A 497 -20.29 -7.89 -5.17
N ALA A 498 -20.56 -8.81 -6.09
CA ALA A 498 -21.08 -8.50 -7.42
C ALA A 498 -22.62 -8.49 -7.42
N HIS A 499 -23.22 -7.32 -7.67
CA HIS A 499 -24.66 -7.11 -7.61
C HIS A 499 -25.12 -5.88 -8.41
N TRP A 500 -26.43 -5.77 -8.58
CA TRP A 500 -27.12 -4.73 -9.35
C TRP A 500 -27.88 -3.71 -8.49
N ASN A 501 -27.57 -3.61 -7.19
CA ASN A 501 -28.11 -2.54 -6.34
C ASN A 501 -27.90 -1.15 -6.96
N ASN A 502 -28.78 -0.24 -6.57
CA ASN A 502 -29.08 1.05 -7.22
C ASN A 502 -27.88 1.70 -7.93
N PRO A 503 -28.05 2.08 -9.21
CA PRO A 503 -26.99 2.69 -9.97
C PRO A 503 -26.60 4.05 -9.38
N VAL A 504 -25.32 4.37 -9.41
CA VAL A 504 -24.84 5.74 -9.19
C VAL A 504 -25.23 6.56 -10.44
N THR A 505 -25.95 7.65 -10.26
CA THR A 505 -26.25 8.59 -11.34
C THR A 505 -24.98 9.37 -11.71
N LYS A 506 -24.43 9.12 -12.91
CA LYS A 506 -23.37 9.95 -13.50
C LYS A 506 -23.96 10.88 -14.55
N ARG A 507 -23.56 12.16 -14.48
CA ARG A 507 -23.84 13.17 -15.50
C ARG A 507 -22.65 13.18 -16.46
N ASP A 508 -22.89 12.72 -17.68
CA ASP A 508 -21.93 12.86 -18.77
C ASP A 508 -22.44 14.01 -19.65
N GLY A 509 -21.56 14.73 -20.34
CA GLY A 509 -21.89 15.94 -21.13
C GLY A 509 -22.91 15.75 -22.28
N THR A 510 -23.50 14.55 -22.41
CA THR A 510 -24.54 14.20 -23.38
C THR A 510 -25.78 13.51 -22.75
N GLY A 511 -25.86 13.33 -21.42
CA GLY A 511 -27.03 12.75 -20.74
C GLY A 511 -26.77 12.09 -19.38
N LEU A 512 -27.84 11.62 -18.74
CA LEU A 512 -27.81 10.80 -17.52
C LEU A 512 -27.57 9.33 -17.88
N LYS A 513 -26.42 8.77 -17.47
CA LYS A 513 -26.14 7.33 -17.62
C LYS A 513 -26.14 6.65 -16.25
N LEU A 514 -26.89 5.56 -16.15
CA LEU A 514 -26.91 4.71 -14.95
C LEU A 514 -25.63 3.89 -14.90
N PHE A 515 -24.92 3.95 -13.77
CA PHE A 515 -23.67 3.23 -13.58
C PHE A 515 -23.74 2.30 -12.36
N TYR A 516 -23.63 1.00 -12.60
CA TYR A 516 -23.63 -0.03 -11.56
C TYR A 516 -22.18 -0.35 -11.17
N PHE A 517 -21.68 0.26 -10.09
CA PHE A 517 -20.27 0.10 -9.69
C PHE A 517 -19.92 -1.35 -9.31
N ASN A 518 -20.86 -2.08 -8.72
CA ASN A 518 -20.67 -3.47 -8.30
C ASN A 518 -21.20 -4.48 -9.32
N ALA A 519 -21.50 -4.08 -10.56
CA ALA A 519 -21.99 -5.04 -11.55
C ALA A 519 -20.95 -6.14 -11.83
N PRO A 520 -21.40 -7.41 -11.98
CA PRO A 520 -20.54 -8.49 -12.44
C PRO A 520 -20.08 -8.25 -13.88
N THR A 521 -18.97 -8.88 -14.28
CA THR A 521 -18.60 -9.00 -15.70
C THR A 521 -19.66 -9.81 -16.46
N ALA A 522 -19.79 -9.56 -17.76
CA ALA A 522 -20.85 -10.16 -18.59
C ALA A 522 -20.85 -11.70 -18.58
N ASN A 523 -19.68 -12.32 -18.39
CA ASN A 523 -19.50 -13.78 -18.32
C ASN A 523 -19.32 -14.30 -16.88
N GLY A 524 -19.36 -13.42 -15.86
CA GLY A 524 -19.08 -13.77 -14.46
C GLY A 524 -17.62 -14.15 -14.19
N ILE A 525 -16.71 -13.91 -15.13
CA ILE A 525 -15.27 -14.18 -15.00
C ILE A 525 -14.55 -12.87 -14.74
N ARG A 526 -13.74 -12.84 -13.68
CA ARG A 526 -12.94 -11.66 -13.33
C ARG A 526 -11.95 -11.29 -14.43
N VAL A 527 -11.85 -10.00 -14.75
CA VAL A 527 -10.77 -9.48 -15.59
C VAL A 527 -9.43 -9.63 -14.86
N GLN A 528 -8.42 -10.17 -15.55
CA GLN A 528 -7.06 -10.32 -15.02
C GLN A 528 -6.04 -9.67 -15.96
N HIS A 529 -5.12 -8.92 -15.39
CA HIS A 529 -3.99 -8.32 -16.09
C HIS A 529 -2.71 -9.11 -15.76
N PRO A 530 -1.92 -9.52 -16.78
CA PRO A 530 -0.69 -10.26 -16.55
C PRO A 530 0.33 -9.41 -15.79
N HIS A 531 1.27 -10.08 -15.14
CA HIS A 531 2.41 -9.39 -14.53
C HIS A 531 3.33 -8.84 -15.64
N ALA A 532 3.17 -7.57 -15.96
CA ALA A 532 3.98 -6.92 -17.01
C ALA A 532 5.28 -6.37 -16.43
N ILE A 533 6.39 -7.08 -16.64
CA ILE A 533 7.74 -6.57 -16.39
C ILE A 533 8.15 -5.75 -17.61
N LYS A 534 8.36 -4.43 -17.46
CA LYS A 534 8.89 -3.61 -18.56
C LYS A 534 10.31 -4.11 -18.90
N GLY A 535 10.47 -4.73 -20.07
CA GLY A 535 11.77 -5.24 -20.54
C GLY A 535 11.73 -6.26 -21.68
N GLU A 536 10.59 -6.90 -21.94
CA GLU A 536 10.44 -7.82 -23.08
C GLU A 536 9.35 -7.29 -24.03
N ARG A 537 9.79 -6.52 -25.03
CA ARG A 537 9.18 -6.43 -26.36
C ARG A 537 10.30 -6.40 -27.38
#